data_AF-A0A928Z6W5-F1
#
_entry.id   AF-A0A928Z6W5-F1
#
_cell.length_a   1.000
_cell.length_b   1.000
_cell.length_c   1.000
_cell.angle_alpha   90.00
_cell.angle_beta   90.00
_cell.angle_gamma   90.00
#
_symmetry.space_group_name_H-M   'P 1'
#
loop_
_entity.id
_entity.type
_entity.pdbx_description
1 polymer ?
#
loop_
_entity_poly.entity_id
_entity_poly.type
_entity_poly.pdbx_seq_one_letter_code
_entity_poly.pdbx_strand_id
1 'polypeptide(L)'
;MVKRIHLTLDDGDYEDLERWATWQNRPVANLATFLVLEALRDARIQGKIPKDDKTSSEELVTEFLQTLLEGEHPSPAQIAKLAHQLDVSEEQVVELCKRQSSNGSDSLCHT
;
A
#
# COMPACT_ATOMS: atom_id res chain seq x y z
N MET A 1 5.38 11.62 -11.82
CA MET A 1 6.77 11.88 -12.26
C MET A 1 7.28 10.69 -13.06
N VAL A 2 8.03 10.93 -14.13
CA VAL A 2 8.70 9.87 -14.91
C VAL A 2 10.15 9.73 -14.42
N LYS A 3 10.58 8.51 -14.12
CA LYS A 3 11.98 8.20 -13.75
C LYS A 3 12.62 7.41 -14.89
N ARG A 4 13.89 7.68 -15.20
CA ARG A 4 14.67 6.96 -16.22
C ARG A 4 15.65 6.02 -15.52
N ILE A 5 15.81 4.83 -16.11
CA ILE A 5 16.77 3.81 -15.69
C ILE A 5 17.57 3.36 -16.92
N HIS A 6 18.77 2.86 -16.69
CA HIS A 6 19.59 2.23 -17.72
C HIS A 6 19.55 0.71 -17.52
N LEU A 7 19.36 -0.04 -18.61
CA LEU A 7 19.33 -1.50 -18.61
C LEU A 7 20.54 -2.02 -19.38
N THR A 8 21.17 -3.06 -18.85
CA THR A 8 22.24 -3.80 -19.54
C THR A 8 21.72 -5.20 -19.80
N LEU A 9 21.84 -5.65 -21.04
CA LEU A 9 21.40 -6.96 -21.52
C LEU A 9 22.60 -7.61 -22.22
N ASP A 10 22.66 -8.94 -22.18
CA ASP A 10 23.62 -9.68 -22.98
C ASP A 10 23.24 -9.58 -24.47
N ASP A 11 24.22 -9.75 -25.37
CA ASP A 11 24.04 -9.53 -26.81
C ASP A 11 22.87 -10.34 -27.38
N GLY A 12 22.73 -11.61 -26.98
CA GLY A 12 21.62 -12.47 -27.43
C GLY A 12 20.25 -11.97 -26.98
N ASP A 13 20.12 -11.52 -25.72
CA ASP A 13 18.87 -10.98 -25.19
C ASP A 13 18.50 -9.65 -25.86
N TYR A 14 19.51 -8.83 -26.19
CA TYR A 14 19.29 -7.58 -26.91
C TYR A 14 18.81 -7.83 -28.36
N GLU A 15 19.44 -8.77 -29.07
CA GLU A 15 19.02 -9.15 -30.43
C GLU A 15 17.58 -9.68 -30.44
N ASP A 16 17.22 -10.52 -29.48
CA ASP A 16 15.86 -11.05 -29.33
C ASP A 16 14.84 -9.92 -29.10
N LEU A 17 15.18 -8.96 -28.25
CA LEU A 17 14.37 -7.78 -27.97
C LEU A 17 14.24 -6.88 -29.21
N GLU A 18 15.31 -6.69 -29.98
CA GLU A 18 15.31 -5.89 -31.21
C GLU A 18 14.44 -6.52 -32.30
N ARG A 19 14.55 -7.85 -32.50
CA ARG A 19 13.69 -8.58 -33.44
C ARG A 19 12.22 -8.46 -33.05
N TRP A 20 11.92 -8.58 -31.75
CA TRP A 20 10.54 -8.44 -31.27
C TRP A 20 9.99 -7.02 -31.43
N ALA A 21 10.81 -6.00 -31.16
CA ALA A 21 10.43 -4.59 -31.33
C ALA A 21 10.15 -4.26 -32.80
N THR A 22 11.01 -4.76 -33.70
CA THR A 22 10.84 -4.65 -35.15
C THR A 22 9.53 -5.30 -35.60
N TRP A 23 9.23 -6.50 -35.12
CA TRP A 23 7.98 -7.20 -35.45
C TRP A 23 6.72 -6.41 -35.02
N GLN A 24 6.77 -5.75 -33.86
CA GLN A 24 5.68 -4.89 -33.39
C GLN A 24 5.69 -3.47 -33.99
N ASN A 25 6.66 -3.15 -34.86
CA ASN A 25 6.87 -1.83 -35.43
C ASN A 25 6.95 -0.71 -34.36
N ARG A 26 7.73 -0.96 -33.30
CA ARG A 26 7.89 -0.02 -32.16
C ARG A 26 9.37 0.13 -31.79
N PRO A 27 9.77 1.27 -31.18
CA PRO A 27 11.13 1.42 -30.66
C PRO A 27 11.48 0.40 -29.57
N VAL A 28 12.71 -0.11 -29.58
CA VAL A 28 13.24 -1.07 -28.59
C VAL A 28 13.05 -0.57 -27.15
N ALA A 29 13.35 0.71 -26.88
CA ALA A 29 13.17 1.31 -25.56
C ALA A 29 11.71 1.28 -25.06
N ASN A 30 10.74 1.45 -25.98
CA ASN A 30 9.33 1.36 -25.65
C ASN A 30 8.93 -0.10 -25.38
N LEU A 31 9.51 -1.07 -26.09
CA LEU A 31 9.35 -2.50 -25.77
C LEU A 31 9.88 -2.83 -24.39
N ALA A 32 11.13 -2.49 -24.10
CA ALA A 32 11.74 -2.70 -22.79
C ALA A 32 10.89 -2.10 -21.66
N THR A 33 10.43 -0.85 -21.83
CA THR A 33 9.58 -0.18 -20.83
C THR A 33 8.29 -0.95 -20.56
N PHE A 34 7.62 -1.42 -21.60
CA PHE A 34 6.39 -2.20 -21.45
C PHE A 34 6.63 -3.53 -20.72
N LEU A 35 7.68 -4.25 -21.10
CA LEU A 35 8.02 -5.54 -20.50
C LEU A 35 8.35 -5.40 -19.01
N VAL A 36 9.08 -4.34 -18.64
CA VAL A 36 9.35 -4.03 -17.23
C VAL A 36 8.04 -3.72 -16.49
N LEU A 37 7.11 -2.97 -17.10
CA LEU A 37 5.82 -2.67 -16.47
C LEU A 37 4.93 -3.91 -16.30
N GLU A 38 4.94 -4.82 -17.27
CA GLU A 38 4.24 -6.10 -17.21
C GLU A 38 4.82 -6.97 -16.09
N ALA A 39 6.14 -7.14 -16.04
CA ALA A 39 6.82 -7.87 -14.97
C ALA A 39 6.53 -7.28 -13.58
N LEU A 40 6.50 -5.95 -13.45
CA LEU A 40 6.13 -5.27 -12.21
C LEU A 40 4.65 -5.45 -11.84
N ARG A 41 3.75 -5.55 -12.83
CA ARG A 41 2.33 -5.83 -12.58
C ARG A 41 2.18 -7.25 -12.03
N ASP A 42 2.83 -8.22 -12.67
CA ASP A 42 2.78 -9.62 -12.25
C ASP A 42 3.40 -9.80 -10.87
N ALA A 43 4.54 -9.15 -10.61
CA ALA A 43 5.18 -9.17 -9.29
C ALA A 43 4.30 -8.54 -8.20
N ARG A 44 3.49 -7.52 -8.52
CA ARG A 44 2.50 -6.96 -7.59
C ARG A 44 1.37 -7.93 -7.29
N ILE A 45 0.82 -8.57 -8.32
CA ILE A 45 -0.26 -9.56 -8.16
C ILE A 45 0.23 -10.75 -7.33
N GLN A 46 1.48 -11.16 -7.53
CA GLN A 46 2.10 -12.28 -6.81
C GLN A 46 2.63 -11.90 -5.42
N GLY A 47 2.54 -10.62 -5.01
CA GLY A 47 3.08 -10.16 -3.73
C GLY A 47 4.60 -10.25 -3.61
N LYS A 48 5.34 -10.29 -4.72
CA LYS A 48 6.81 -10.38 -4.75
C LYS A 48 7.50 -9.04 -4.47
N ILE A 49 6.83 -7.94 -4.74
CA ILE A 49 7.37 -6.60 -4.46
C ILE A 49 7.12 -6.29 -2.98
N PRO A 50 8.17 -6.07 -2.17
CA PRO A 50 8.00 -5.60 -0.80
C PRO A 50 7.16 -4.32 -0.80
N LYS A 51 6.16 -4.24 0.08
CA LYS A 51 5.46 -2.97 0.32
C LYS A 51 6.50 -2.00 0.91
N ASP A 52 6.57 -0.77 0.41
CA ASP A 52 7.46 0.25 0.98
C ASP A 52 7.08 0.44 2.46
N ASP A 53 8.02 0.20 3.38
CA ASP A 53 7.91 0.42 4.83
C ASP A 53 7.83 1.92 5.21
N LYS A 54 7.32 2.78 4.32
CA LYS A 54 6.93 4.13 4.69
C LYS A 54 5.56 4.07 5.33
N THR A 55 5.55 3.56 6.56
CA THR A 55 4.38 3.43 7.44
C THR A 55 3.21 2.81 6.69
N SER A 56 3.24 1.49 6.52
CA SER A 56 2.09 0.75 6.04
C SER A 56 0.90 1.17 6.91
N SER A 57 -0.10 1.78 6.28
CA SER A 57 -1.35 2.17 6.93
C SER A 57 -1.93 1.03 7.78
N GLU A 58 -1.65 -0.24 7.40
CA GLU A 58 -2.00 -1.44 8.15
C GLU A 58 -1.39 -1.48 9.56
N GLU A 59 -0.14 -1.06 9.76
CA GLU A 59 0.52 -1.09 11.07
C GLU A 59 -0.05 -0.02 12.01
N LEU A 60 -0.28 1.19 11.49
CA LEU A 60 -0.93 2.27 12.25
C LEU A 60 -2.40 1.98 12.55
N VAL A 61 -3.10 1.33 11.62
CA VAL A 61 -4.47 0.83 11.86
C VAL A 61 -4.44 -0.28 12.91
N THR A 62 -3.46 -1.19 12.87
CA THR A 62 -3.37 -2.30 13.83
C THR A 62 -3.05 -1.80 15.23
N GLU A 63 -2.10 -0.88 15.37
CA GLU A 63 -1.78 -0.21 16.64
C GLU A 63 -3.03 0.50 17.19
N PHE A 64 -3.72 1.27 16.34
CA PHE A 64 -4.94 1.97 16.72
C PHE A 64 -6.06 1.03 17.17
N LEU A 65 -6.29 -0.07 16.44
CA LEU A 65 -7.29 -1.08 16.79
C LEU A 65 -6.93 -1.83 18.08
N GLN A 66 -5.64 -2.11 18.31
CA GLN A 66 -5.17 -2.71 19.57
C GLN A 66 -5.44 -1.78 20.74
N THR A 67 -5.12 -0.49 20.62
CA THR A 67 -5.43 0.52 21.66
C THR A 67 -6.93 0.54 21.99
N LEU A 68 -7.79 0.48 20.97
CA LEU A 68 -9.25 0.41 21.19
C LEU A 68 -9.69 -0.89 21.88
N LEU A 69 -9.09 -2.03 21.53
CA LEU A 69 -9.41 -3.33 22.15
C LEU A 69 -8.94 -3.41 23.61
N GLU A 70 -7.86 -2.73 23.95
CA GLU A 70 -7.33 -2.64 25.32
C GLU A 70 -8.12 -1.65 26.20
N GLY A 71 -9.06 -0.90 25.62
CA GLY A 71 -9.87 0.09 26.31
C GLY A 71 -9.14 1.42 26.57
N GLU A 72 -7.96 1.60 25.98
CA GLU A 72 -7.23 2.86 26.04
C GLU A 72 -7.73 3.83 24.95
N HIS A 73 -7.72 5.12 25.26
CA HIS A 73 -8.06 6.14 24.28
C HIS A 73 -6.82 6.52 23.47
N PRO A 74 -6.80 6.29 22.14
CA PRO A 74 -5.67 6.70 21.32
C PRO A 74 -5.48 8.22 21.39
N SER A 75 -4.23 8.65 21.40
CA SER A 75 -3.88 10.06 21.50
C SER A 75 -4.46 10.88 20.33
N PRO A 76 -4.76 12.17 20.50
CA PRO A 76 -5.22 13.04 19.42
C PRO A 76 -4.27 13.06 18.21
N ALA A 77 -2.97 12.88 18.46
CA ALA A 77 -1.95 12.78 17.41
C ALA A 77 -2.08 11.49 16.59
N GLN A 78 -2.38 10.35 17.23
CA GLN A 78 -2.64 9.09 16.53
C GLN A 78 -3.93 9.16 15.70
N ILE A 79 -4.97 9.81 16.23
CA ILE A 79 -6.24 10.04 15.51
C ILE A 79 -6.01 10.89 14.25
N ALA A 80 -5.33 12.03 14.38
CA ALA A 80 -5.04 12.92 13.25
C ALA A 80 -4.15 12.24 12.19
N LYS A 81 -3.15 11.46 12.64
CA LYS A 81 -2.26 10.70 11.75
C LYS A 81 -3.02 9.63 10.96
N LEU A 82 -3.95 8.93 11.60
CA LEU A 82 -4.79 7.91 10.96
C LEU A 82 -5.80 8.54 9.98
N ALA A 83 -6.49 9.61 10.40
CA ALA A 83 -7.47 10.34 9.58
C ALA A 83 -6.82 10.85 8.28
N HIS A 84 -5.63 11.44 8.39
CA HIS A 84 -4.88 11.92 7.23
C HIS A 84 -4.44 10.81 6.28
N GLN A 85 -4.09 9.63 6.80
CA GLN A 85 -3.63 8.50 5.98
C GLN A 85 -4.77 7.73 5.29
N LEU A 86 -5.95 7.68 5.90
CA LEU A 86 -7.10 6.95 5.38
C LEU A 86 -8.06 7.83 4.56
N ASP A 87 -7.80 9.13 4.45
CA ASP A 87 -8.70 10.12 3.82
C ASP A 87 -10.11 10.12 4.46
N VAL A 88 -10.14 9.95 5.79
CA VAL A 88 -11.37 9.92 6.61
C VAL A 88 -11.41 11.19 7.45
N SER A 89 -12.60 11.75 7.70
CA SER A 89 -12.71 12.93 8.55
C SER A 89 -12.38 12.61 10.01
N GLU A 90 -11.67 13.51 10.69
CA GLU A 90 -11.33 13.37 12.12
C GLU A 90 -12.59 13.15 12.98
N GLU A 91 -13.72 13.76 12.58
CA GLU A 91 -15.01 13.63 13.23
C GLU A 91 -15.51 12.17 13.25
N GLN A 92 -15.36 11.44 12.14
CA GLN A 92 -15.77 10.04 12.04
C GLN A 92 -14.90 9.12 12.91
N VAL A 93 -13.59 9.41 13.00
CA VAL A 93 -12.67 8.64 13.85
C VAL A 93 -12.96 8.90 15.34
N VAL A 94 -13.25 10.15 15.71
CA VAL A 94 -13.65 10.52 17.08
C VAL A 94 -15.00 9.89 17.46
N GLU A 95 -15.96 9.85 16.53
CA GLU A 95 -17.25 9.19 16.76
C GLU A 95 -17.08 7.68 17.00
N LEU A 96 -16.20 7.02 16.24
CA LEU A 96 -15.85 5.62 16.43
C LEU A 96 -15.29 5.36 17.84
N CYS A 97 -14.36 6.20 18.31
CA CYS A 97 -13.81 6.11 19.66
C CYS A 97 -14.89 6.27 20.73
N LYS A 98 -15.83 7.21 20.56
CA LYS A 98 -16.94 7.42 21.51
C LYS A 98 -17.90 6.23 21.59
N ARG A 99 -18.18 5.57 20.46
CA ARG A 99 -19.07 4.39 20.40
C ARG A 99 -18.48 3.16 21.10
N GLN A 100 -17.16 3.00 21.08
CA GLN A 100 -16.46 1.95 21.84
C GLN A 100 -16.62 2.17 23.35
N SER A 101 -16.42 3.40 23.83
CA SER A 101 -16.59 3.74 25.26
C SER A 101 -18.02 3.52 25.77
N SER A 102 -19.05 3.69 24.92
CA SER A 102 -20.44 3.43 25.32
C SER A 102 -20.84 1.95 25.31
N ASN A 103 -20.14 1.11 24.54
CA ASN A 103 -20.43 -0.34 24.50
C ASN A 103 -19.70 -1.13 25.60
N GLY A 104 -18.69 -0.56 26.25
CA GLY A 104 -17.94 -1.20 27.33
C GLY A 104 -18.68 -1.30 28.67
N SER A 105 -19.87 -0.71 28.81
CA SER A 105 -20.63 -0.67 30.07
C SER A 105 -21.78 -1.70 30.20
N ASP A 106 -22.06 -2.51 29.17
CA ASP A 106 -23.20 -3.46 29.18
C ASP A 106 -22.79 -4.95 29.17
N SER A 107 -21.59 -5.28 29.65
CA SER A 107 -21.15 -6.68 29.80
C SER A 107 -20.53 -6.91 31.16
N LEU A 108 -21.33 -6.85 32.23
CA LEU A 108 -21.09 -7.55 33.50
C LEU A 108 -22.32 -7.42 34.43
N CYS A 109 -23.46 -7.94 33.99
CA CYS A 109 -24.57 -8.34 34.86
C CYS A 109 -25.37 -9.43 34.14
N HIS A 110 -25.00 -10.69 34.32
CA HIS A 110 -25.94 -11.74 34.73
C HIS A 110 -25.18 -13.03 35.04
N THR A 111 -25.16 -13.31 36.35
CA THR A 111 -25.12 -14.59 37.07
C THR A 111 -25.19 -15.88 36.27
#